data_AF-A0AAD1VYS6-F1
#
_entry.id   AF-A0AAD1VYS6-F1
#
_cell.length_a   1.000
_cell.length_b   1.000
_cell.length_c   1.000
_cell.angle_alpha   90.00
_cell.angle_beta   90.00
_cell.angle_gamma   90.00
#
_symmetry.space_group_name_H-M   'P 1'
#
loop_
_entity.id
_entity.type
_entity.pdbx_description
1 polymer ?
#
loop_
_entity_poly.entity_id
_entity_poly.type
_entity_poly.pdbx_seq_one_letter_code
_entity_poly.pdbx_strand_id
1 'polypeptide(L)'
;MPDTTEDLEKEKVPWQYKSLHGVYHWQIVDVAHKIKSYQLLEKAELKDRTEALILTAQEQALCKRSIEVGVFHTRQDPRCKEAPATIQHLGAVCKMLAGTAYTEKHNQVTGIVYQIICTDYGLDLPNSIWEIPQRVVEIHTDKQELNNQPDIVVVDVAIPSDYNFRKKEHKKMDKYQGLKEEQERMWKVKAV
;
A
#
# COMPACT_ATOMS: atom_id res chain seq x y z
N MET A 1 -25.49 53.85 0.73
CA MET A 1 -25.16 52.50 0.25
C MET A 1 -23.70 52.27 0.58
N PRO A 2 -23.34 51.41 1.54
CA PRO A 2 -21.95 51.13 1.84
C PRO A 2 -21.38 50.13 0.82
N ASP A 3 -20.10 50.37 0.53
CA ASP A 3 -19.25 49.80 -0.49
C ASP A 3 -18.97 48.29 -0.23
N THR A 4 -19.24 47.42 -1.19
CA THR A 4 -19.15 45.94 -1.06
C THR A 4 -17.81 45.36 -1.53
N THR A 5 -16.71 46.08 -1.34
CA THR A 5 -15.37 45.60 -1.74
C THR A 5 -14.47 45.16 -0.59
N GLU A 6 -14.90 45.25 0.67
CA GLU A 6 -14.05 44.87 1.83
C GLU A 6 -14.08 43.37 2.19
N ASP A 7 -14.91 42.53 1.57
CA ASP A 7 -15.06 41.11 1.94
C ASP A 7 -14.14 40.11 1.20
N LEU A 8 -13.26 40.58 0.29
CA LEU A 8 -12.47 39.69 -0.58
C LEU A 8 -10.98 39.55 -0.23
N GLU A 9 -10.48 40.20 0.82
CA GLU A 9 -9.11 40.01 1.30
C GLU A 9 -9.03 39.06 2.51
N LYS A 10 -9.81 37.96 2.47
CA LYS A 10 -9.49 36.81 3.33
C LYS A 10 -8.16 36.24 2.87
N GLU A 11 -7.12 36.49 3.67
CA GLU A 11 -5.78 35.91 3.57
C GLU A 11 -5.88 34.48 3.04
N LYS A 12 -5.44 34.27 1.79
CA LYS A 12 -5.54 32.96 1.13
C LYS A 12 -4.60 32.03 1.86
N VAL A 13 -5.14 31.32 2.85
CA VAL A 13 -4.41 30.26 3.56
C VAL A 13 -3.82 29.34 2.48
N PRO A 14 -2.49 29.16 2.42
CA PRO A 14 -1.87 28.31 1.41
C PRO A 14 -2.55 26.95 1.42
N TRP A 15 -2.84 26.40 0.24
CA TRP A 15 -3.61 25.15 0.09
C TRP A 15 -3.05 24.00 0.93
N GLN A 16 -1.73 24.04 1.19
CA GLN A 16 -0.95 23.11 2.00
C GLN A 16 -1.44 22.97 3.45
N TYR A 17 -2.09 24.01 4.00
CA TYR A 17 -2.63 23.99 5.36
C TYR A 17 -4.08 23.52 5.44
N LYS A 18 -4.71 23.21 4.29
CA LYS A 18 -6.06 22.65 4.28
C LYS A 18 -5.98 21.13 4.42
N SER A 19 -6.59 20.59 5.48
CA SER A 19 -6.50 19.17 5.88
C SER A 19 -6.83 18.14 4.77
N LEU A 20 -7.68 18.50 3.81
CA LEU A 20 -8.09 17.62 2.71
C LEU A 20 -7.31 17.85 1.39
N HIS A 21 -6.37 18.78 1.35
CA HIS A 21 -5.61 19.09 0.14
C HIS A 21 -4.17 18.60 0.25
N GLY A 22 -3.65 17.98 -0.81
CA GLY A 22 -2.29 17.48 -0.87
C GLY A 22 -2.07 16.26 0.03
N VAL A 23 -3.13 15.55 0.41
CA VAL A 23 -3.05 14.42 1.35
C VAL A 23 -2.13 13.35 0.78
N TYR A 24 -2.24 13.05 -0.51
CA TYR A 24 -1.33 12.13 -1.17
C TYR A 24 0.09 12.68 -1.20
N HIS A 25 0.24 13.96 -1.55
CA HIS A 25 1.54 14.62 -1.61
C HIS A 25 2.33 14.51 -0.30
N TRP A 26 1.68 14.76 0.84
CA TRP A 26 2.32 14.64 2.14
C TRP A 26 2.67 13.20 2.47
N GLN A 27 1.77 12.26 2.20
CA GLN A 27 2.01 10.84 2.48
C GLN A 27 3.19 10.27 1.70
N ILE A 28 3.35 10.64 0.43
CA ILE A 28 4.45 10.12 -0.39
C ILE A 28 5.81 10.69 0.02
N VAL A 29 5.87 11.92 0.54
CA VAL A 29 7.13 12.57 0.91
C VAL A 29 7.86 11.77 2.00
N ASP A 30 7.11 11.13 2.90
CA ASP A 30 7.68 10.37 4.03
C ASP A 30 8.04 8.91 3.69
N VAL A 31 7.53 8.38 2.56
CA VAL A 31 7.65 6.94 2.22
C VAL A 31 8.30 6.65 0.87
N ALA A 32 8.32 7.61 -0.06
CA ALA A 32 8.76 7.39 -1.43
C ALA A 32 9.46 8.62 -2.02
N HIS A 33 10.24 8.39 -3.08
CA HIS A 33 10.88 9.47 -3.81
C HIS A 33 9.85 10.23 -4.65
N LYS A 34 9.47 11.44 -4.22
CA LYS A 34 8.44 12.29 -4.85
C LYS A 34 8.47 12.29 -6.37
N ILE A 35 9.63 12.53 -7.00
CA ILE A 35 9.73 12.58 -8.47
C ILE A 35 9.38 11.22 -9.08
N LYS A 36 9.84 10.12 -8.48
CA LYS A 36 9.60 8.77 -9.02
C LYS A 36 8.13 8.37 -8.87
N SER A 37 7.48 8.79 -7.79
CA SER A 37 6.04 8.52 -7.58
C SER A 37 5.15 9.11 -8.68
N TYR A 38 5.56 10.22 -9.30
CA TYR A 38 4.81 10.86 -10.39
C TYR A 38 5.27 10.45 -11.80
N GLN A 39 6.33 9.64 -11.94
CA GLN A 39 6.86 9.26 -13.26
C GLN A 39 5.83 8.54 -14.14
N LEU A 40 4.84 7.86 -13.53
CA LEU A 40 3.79 7.20 -14.29
C LEU A 40 2.94 8.21 -15.09
N LEU A 41 2.74 9.42 -14.57
CA LEU A 41 1.95 10.45 -15.25
C LEU A 41 2.66 10.93 -16.51
N GLU A 42 4.00 11.02 -16.47
CA GLU A 42 4.81 11.47 -17.60
C GLU A 42 5.06 10.36 -18.62
N LYS A 43 5.24 9.10 -18.17
CA LYS A 43 5.75 8.01 -19.01
C LYS A 43 4.70 7.03 -19.51
N ALA A 44 3.52 6.97 -18.89
CA ALA A 44 2.53 5.94 -19.19
C ALA A 44 1.56 6.34 -20.33
N GLU A 45 1.82 7.45 -21.04
CA GLU A 45 0.99 7.95 -22.16
C GLU A 45 -0.52 7.92 -21.83
N LEU A 46 -0.87 8.39 -20.63
CA LEU A 46 -2.24 8.37 -20.15
C LEU A 46 -3.09 9.39 -20.92
N LYS A 47 -4.34 9.02 -21.20
CA LYS A 47 -5.34 9.99 -21.64
C LYS A 47 -5.63 10.96 -20.49
N ASP A 48 -5.85 12.23 -20.81
CA ASP A 48 -6.12 13.29 -19.83
C ASP A 48 -7.19 12.92 -18.80
N ARG A 49 -8.27 12.25 -19.24
CA ARG A 49 -9.35 11.79 -18.35
C ARG A 49 -8.89 10.73 -17.36
N THR A 50 -8.01 9.83 -17.78
CA THR A 50 -7.47 8.76 -16.94
C THR A 50 -6.51 9.33 -15.91
N GLU A 51 -5.61 10.22 -16.33
CA GLU A 51 -4.72 10.95 -15.44
C GLU A 51 -5.52 11.74 -14.39
N ALA A 52 -6.51 12.53 -14.83
CA ALA A 52 -7.36 13.30 -13.93
C ALA A 52 -8.09 12.40 -12.92
N LEU A 53 -8.58 11.24 -13.35
CA LEU A 53 -9.22 10.27 -12.47
C LEU A 53 -8.23 9.72 -11.41
N ILE A 54 -7.02 9.37 -11.83
CA ILE A 54 -5.97 8.86 -10.93
C ILE A 54 -5.58 9.92 -9.90
N LEU A 55 -5.33 11.16 -10.33
CA LEU A 55 -4.98 12.26 -9.44
C LEU A 55 -6.11 12.57 -8.44
N THR A 56 -7.35 12.65 -8.94
CA THR A 56 -8.53 12.86 -8.07
C THR A 56 -8.70 11.72 -7.07
N ALA A 57 -8.38 10.50 -7.48
CA ALA A 57 -8.41 9.34 -6.61
C ALA A 57 -7.33 9.43 -5.51
N GLN A 58 -6.09 9.72 -5.89
CA GLN A 58 -4.96 9.86 -4.97
C GLN A 58 -5.23 10.94 -3.92
N GLU A 59 -5.72 12.11 -4.34
CA GLU A 59 -6.11 13.23 -3.47
C GLU A 59 -7.39 12.97 -2.65
N GLN A 60 -7.99 11.77 -2.75
CA GLN A 60 -9.24 11.41 -2.08
C GLN A 60 -10.42 12.32 -2.41
N ALA A 61 -10.35 13.03 -3.54
CA ALA A 61 -11.34 14.01 -3.98
C ALA A 61 -12.52 13.38 -4.73
N LEU A 62 -12.49 12.06 -4.99
CA LEU A 62 -13.65 11.37 -5.55
C LEU A 62 -14.82 11.42 -4.57
N CYS A 63 -15.97 11.89 -5.06
CA CYS A 63 -17.20 11.90 -4.29
C CYS A 63 -17.56 10.48 -3.86
N LYS A 64 -17.49 10.26 -2.55
CA LYS A 64 -17.61 8.94 -1.91
C LYS A 64 -18.59 9.03 -0.77
N ARG A 65 -19.09 7.88 -0.35
CA ARG A 65 -19.97 7.80 0.83
C ARG A 65 -19.38 8.43 2.08
N SER A 66 -18.06 8.40 2.26
CA SER A 66 -17.42 9.09 3.38
C SER A 66 -17.65 10.61 3.33
N ILE A 67 -17.65 11.19 2.13
CA ILE A 67 -17.96 12.61 1.90
C ILE A 67 -19.49 12.84 1.97
N GLU A 68 -20.30 11.93 1.42
CA GLU A 68 -21.77 12.01 1.53
C GLU A 68 -22.25 11.97 2.99
N VAL A 69 -21.61 11.16 3.84
CA VAL A 69 -21.93 11.02 5.26
C VAL A 69 -21.34 12.17 6.07
N GLY A 70 -20.05 12.46 5.91
CA GLY A 70 -19.33 13.41 6.78
C GLY A 70 -19.40 14.88 6.36
N VAL A 71 -19.66 15.17 5.08
CA VAL A 71 -19.68 16.54 4.53
C VAL A 71 -21.08 16.92 4.07
N PHE A 72 -21.66 16.14 3.16
CA PHE A 72 -22.98 16.48 2.59
C PHE A 72 -24.15 16.10 3.50
N HIS A 73 -23.93 15.21 4.47
CA HIS A 73 -24.97 14.66 5.35
C HIS A 73 -26.17 14.08 4.58
N THR A 74 -25.97 13.68 3.32
CA THR A 74 -27.00 13.13 2.43
C THR A 74 -27.21 11.63 2.62
N ARG A 75 -26.36 10.98 3.43
CA ARG A 75 -26.38 9.55 3.70
C ARG A 75 -25.98 9.27 5.14
N GLN A 76 -26.56 8.22 5.73
CA GLN A 76 -26.28 7.82 7.12
C GLN A 76 -25.40 6.57 7.22
N ASP A 77 -25.37 5.71 6.19
CA ASP A 77 -24.61 4.45 6.21
C ASP A 77 -23.23 4.59 5.52
N PRO A 78 -22.12 4.51 6.28
CA PRO A 78 -20.76 4.54 5.74
C PRO A 78 -20.31 3.21 5.10
N ARG A 79 -21.10 2.12 5.16
CA ARG A 79 -20.76 0.71 4.81
C ARG A 79 -19.63 0.09 5.63
N CYS A 80 -18.48 0.74 5.68
CA CYS A 80 -17.42 0.36 6.61
C CYS A 80 -17.65 1.08 7.93
N LYS A 81 -17.77 0.30 9.02
CA LYS A 81 -17.97 0.84 10.37
C LYS A 81 -16.66 1.14 11.10
N GLU A 82 -15.55 0.62 10.60
CA GLU A 82 -14.23 0.75 11.25
C GLU A 82 -13.50 2.04 10.84
N ALA A 83 -13.70 2.50 9.60
CA ALA A 83 -13.06 3.70 9.07
C ALA A 83 -13.86 4.26 7.88
N PRO A 84 -13.72 5.56 7.57
CA PRO A 84 -14.33 6.14 6.38
C PRO A 84 -13.88 5.39 5.12
N ALA A 85 -14.81 5.11 4.19
CA ALA A 85 -14.54 4.38 2.95
C ALA A 85 -13.77 5.22 1.89
N THR A 86 -12.62 5.78 2.29
CA THR A 86 -11.69 6.51 1.41
C THR A 86 -11.02 5.57 0.42
N ILE A 87 -10.38 6.10 -0.64
CA ILE A 87 -9.66 5.24 -1.61
C ILE A 87 -8.52 4.52 -0.91
N GLN A 88 -7.83 5.23 -0.04
CA GLN A 88 -6.75 4.66 0.75
C GLN A 88 -7.27 3.54 1.64
N HIS A 89 -8.38 3.72 2.36
CA HIS A 89 -8.93 2.66 3.19
C HIS A 89 -9.36 1.42 2.37
N LEU A 90 -10.01 1.63 1.23
CA LEU A 90 -10.41 0.53 0.34
C LEU A 90 -9.20 -0.20 -0.26
N GLY A 91 -8.22 0.55 -0.76
CA GLY A 91 -6.98 0.02 -1.35
C GLY A 91 -6.04 -0.60 -0.31
N ALA A 92 -6.10 -0.14 0.94
CA ALA A 92 -5.33 -0.65 2.08
C ALA A 92 -5.95 -1.88 2.74
N VAL A 93 -6.80 -2.61 2.02
CA VAL A 93 -7.40 -3.89 2.45
C VAL A 93 -8.44 -3.70 3.55
N CYS A 94 -9.49 -2.93 3.24
CA CYS A 94 -10.69 -2.93 4.08
C CYS A 94 -11.19 -4.38 4.22
N LYS A 95 -11.10 -4.95 5.43
CA LYS A 95 -11.52 -6.32 5.71
C LYS A 95 -12.98 -6.59 5.32
N MET A 96 -13.82 -5.56 5.43
CA MET A 96 -15.25 -5.61 5.13
C MET A 96 -15.56 -5.51 3.63
N LEU A 97 -14.69 -4.87 2.83
CA LEU A 97 -15.03 -4.45 1.46
C LEU A 97 -14.05 -4.96 0.38
N ALA A 98 -12.88 -5.48 0.75
CA ALA A 98 -11.79 -5.79 -0.19
C ALA A 98 -11.08 -7.13 0.07
N GLY A 99 -11.71 -8.05 0.82
CA GLY A 99 -11.08 -9.29 1.27
C GLY A 99 -10.51 -10.17 0.14
N THR A 100 -11.33 -10.55 -0.85
CA THR A 100 -10.91 -11.43 -1.95
C THR A 100 -10.01 -10.72 -2.96
N ALA A 101 -10.34 -9.47 -3.32
CA ALA A 101 -9.58 -8.67 -4.29
C ALA A 101 -8.14 -8.39 -3.83
N TYR A 102 -7.90 -8.23 -2.53
CA TYR A 102 -6.55 -8.09 -2.02
C TYR A 102 -5.74 -9.38 -2.16
N THR A 103 -6.33 -10.54 -1.82
CA THR A 103 -5.66 -11.84 -1.94
C THR A 103 -5.25 -12.11 -3.37
N GLU A 104 -6.11 -11.79 -4.34
CA GLU A 104 -5.79 -11.94 -5.76
C GLU A 104 -4.59 -11.07 -6.17
N LYS A 105 -4.60 -9.78 -5.82
CA LYS A 105 -3.47 -8.88 -6.10
C LYS A 105 -2.19 -9.35 -5.42
N HIS A 106 -2.29 -9.80 -4.17
CA HIS A 106 -1.18 -10.37 -3.42
C HIS A 106 -0.56 -11.54 -4.17
N ASN A 107 -1.38 -12.51 -4.58
CA ASN A 107 -0.90 -13.70 -5.28
C ASN A 107 -0.26 -13.36 -6.62
N GLN A 108 -0.80 -12.38 -7.37
CA GLN A 108 -0.19 -11.90 -8.62
C GLN A 108 1.20 -11.30 -8.39
N VAL A 109 1.35 -10.41 -7.40
CA VAL A 109 2.66 -9.80 -7.09
C VAL A 109 3.64 -10.85 -6.58
N THR A 110 3.20 -11.77 -5.72
CA THR A 110 4.03 -12.87 -5.24
C THR A 110 4.49 -13.76 -6.40
N GLY A 111 3.62 -14.04 -7.37
CA GLY A 111 4.00 -14.78 -8.58
C GLY A 111 5.08 -14.07 -9.40
N ILE A 112 4.97 -12.75 -9.59
CA ILE A 112 5.98 -11.95 -10.31
C ILE A 112 7.32 -11.97 -9.56
N VAL A 113 7.30 -11.72 -8.24
CA VAL A 113 8.51 -11.72 -7.40
C VAL A 113 9.18 -13.10 -7.44
N TYR A 114 8.38 -14.15 -7.36
CA TYR A 114 8.88 -15.51 -7.46
C TYR A 114 9.55 -15.80 -8.81
N GLN A 115 8.95 -15.38 -9.93
CA GLN A 115 9.55 -15.54 -11.25
C GLN A 115 10.89 -14.81 -11.39
N ILE A 116 10.99 -13.58 -10.85
CA ILE A 116 12.24 -12.82 -10.86
C ILE A 116 13.32 -13.56 -10.06
N ILE A 117 12.99 -14.04 -8.86
CA ILE A 117 13.92 -14.82 -8.04
C ILE A 117 14.35 -16.09 -8.77
N CYS A 118 13.44 -16.86 -9.35
CA CYS A 118 13.83 -18.06 -10.10
C CYS A 118 14.75 -17.73 -11.28
N THR A 119 14.49 -16.64 -11.98
CA THR A 119 15.34 -16.18 -13.10
C THR A 119 16.74 -15.79 -12.62
N ASP A 120 16.84 -15.02 -11.54
CA ASP A 120 18.12 -14.52 -11.01
C ASP A 120 19.00 -15.64 -10.44
N TYR A 121 18.37 -16.67 -9.84
CA TYR A 121 19.08 -17.82 -9.25
C TYR A 121 19.18 -19.03 -10.20
N GLY A 122 18.71 -18.92 -11.45
CA GLY A 122 18.77 -20.00 -12.44
C GLY A 122 17.96 -21.24 -12.07
N LEU A 123 16.85 -21.06 -11.34
CA LEU A 123 15.92 -22.12 -10.96
C LEU A 123 14.88 -22.36 -12.06
N ASP A 124 14.41 -23.59 -12.17
CA ASP A 124 13.34 -23.93 -13.12
C ASP A 124 12.09 -23.11 -12.85
N LEU A 125 11.67 -22.36 -13.87
CA LEU A 125 10.43 -21.60 -13.83
C LEU A 125 9.24 -22.55 -13.98
N PRO A 126 8.14 -22.34 -13.23
CA PRO A 126 6.90 -23.03 -13.51
C PRO A 126 6.43 -22.74 -14.93
N ASN A 127 5.80 -23.72 -15.58
CA ASN A 127 5.33 -23.58 -16.95
C ASN A 127 4.17 -22.57 -17.07
N SER A 128 3.49 -22.27 -15.95
CA SER A 128 2.43 -21.28 -15.88
C SER A 128 2.60 -20.29 -14.74
N ILE A 129 2.16 -19.05 -14.97
CA ILE A 129 2.14 -17.93 -14.00
C ILE A 129 1.23 -18.26 -12.78
N TRP A 130 0.42 -19.30 -12.90
CA TRP A 130 -0.57 -19.75 -11.92
C TRP A 130 -0.15 -21.03 -11.18
N GLU A 131 0.96 -21.64 -11.55
CA GLU A 131 1.50 -22.79 -10.84
C GLU A 131 1.98 -22.35 -9.45
N ILE A 132 1.50 -23.05 -8.43
CA ILE A 132 1.94 -22.84 -7.06
C ILE A 132 3.40 -23.34 -6.98
N PRO A 133 4.36 -22.48 -6.60
CA PRO A 133 5.74 -22.88 -6.41
C PRO A 133 5.85 -24.11 -5.51
N GLN A 134 6.74 -25.03 -5.87
CA GLN A 134 7.09 -26.13 -4.98
C GLN A 134 7.67 -25.55 -3.68
N ARG A 135 7.29 -26.10 -2.52
CA ARG A 135 7.77 -25.65 -1.21
C ARG A 135 9.25 -26.02 -1.10
N VAL A 136 10.16 -25.10 -1.43
CA VAL A 136 11.56 -25.50 -1.70
C VAL A 136 12.38 -25.82 -0.45
N VAL A 137 12.19 -25.19 0.72
CA VAL A 137 13.00 -25.49 1.91
C VAL A 137 12.28 -25.02 3.19
N GLU A 138 12.08 -25.91 4.16
CA GLU A 138 11.75 -25.49 5.53
C GLU A 138 13.00 -24.89 6.19
N ILE A 139 12.88 -23.70 6.78
CA ILE A 139 14.00 -23.10 7.52
C ILE A 139 14.14 -23.88 8.83
N HIS A 140 15.09 -24.81 8.85
CA HIS A 140 15.43 -25.57 10.04
C HIS A 140 16.25 -24.67 10.96
N THR A 141 15.70 -24.34 12.13
CA THR A 141 16.44 -23.72 13.23
C THR A 141 16.43 -24.62 14.47
N ASP A 142 17.48 -24.51 15.29
CA ASP A 142 17.61 -25.33 16.51
C ASP A 142 16.48 -25.03 17.51
N LYS A 143 16.05 -23.77 17.57
CA LYS A 143 14.89 -23.33 18.34
C LYS A 143 13.68 -23.14 17.44
N GLN A 144 12.54 -23.67 17.83
CA GLN A 144 11.28 -23.43 17.13
C GLN A 144 10.79 -22.01 17.39
N GLU A 145 10.82 -21.14 16.37
CA GLU A 145 10.12 -19.86 16.37
C GLU A 145 8.76 -19.99 15.68
N LEU A 146 7.79 -19.18 16.12
CA LEU A 146 6.41 -19.18 15.62
C LEU A 146 6.30 -19.00 14.10
N ASN A 147 7.31 -18.37 13.48
CA ASN A 147 7.34 -18.05 12.06
C ASN A 147 8.36 -18.88 11.25
N ASN A 148 8.84 -20.01 11.81
CA ASN A 148 9.78 -20.93 11.15
C ASN A 148 9.20 -21.71 9.97
N GLN A 149 7.88 -21.71 9.80
CA GLN A 149 7.23 -22.31 8.64
C GLN A 149 6.79 -21.21 7.66
N PRO A 150 7.68 -20.70 6.79
CA PRO A 150 7.21 -20.02 5.61
C PRO A 150 6.64 -21.06 4.64
N ASP A 151 5.32 -21.08 4.49
CA ASP A 151 4.70 -21.67 3.30
C ASP A 151 5.25 -20.92 2.08
N ILE A 152 6.11 -21.61 1.30
CA ILE A 152 6.83 -21.07 0.14
C ILE A 152 7.86 -19.99 0.52
N VAL A 153 8.93 -20.46 1.16
CA VAL A 153 10.33 -20.00 1.12
C VAL A 153 10.59 -18.54 0.63
N VAL A 154 11.09 -17.76 1.58
CA VAL A 154 11.83 -16.47 1.50
C VAL A 154 11.02 -15.17 1.49
N VAL A 155 9.80 -15.09 0.94
CA VAL A 155 9.15 -13.77 0.80
C VAL A 155 7.71 -13.76 1.32
N ASP A 156 7.53 -13.38 2.59
CA ASP A 156 6.26 -12.81 3.02
C ASP A 156 6.12 -11.46 2.29
N VAL A 157 5.28 -11.40 1.25
CA VAL A 157 4.99 -10.20 0.46
C VAL A 157 3.84 -9.43 1.12
N ALA A 158 3.93 -8.11 1.20
CA ALA A 158 2.79 -7.27 1.56
C ALA A 158 2.57 -6.28 0.44
N ILE A 159 1.30 -5.97 0.16
CA ILE A 159 0.92 -4.90 -0.76
C ILE A 159 0.28 -3.78 0.07
N PRO A 160 1.09 -2.93 0.74
CA PRO A 160 0.57 -1.77 1.44
C PRO A 160 0.11 -0.70 0.45
N SER A 161 -0.70 0.22 0.96
CA SER A 161 -0.87 1.56 0.38
C SER A 161 0.13 2.51 1.06
N ASP A 162 0.49 3.61 0.41
CA ASP A 162 1.40 4.62 0.97
C ASP A 162 1.01 5.01 2.42
N TYR A 163 -0.31 5.13 2.68
CA TYR A 163 -0.88 5.43 3.99
C TYR A 163 -0.50 4.42 5.10
N ASN A 164 -0.38 3.13 4.80
CA ASN A 164 -0.14 2.09 5.81
C ASN A 164 1.21 1.38 5.65
N PHE A 165 2.07 1.87 4.75
CA PHE A 165 3.38 1.29 4.44
C PHE A 165 4.22 1.07 5.69
N ARG A 166 4.50 2.14 6.46
CA ARG A 166 5.31 2.09 7.69
C ARG A 166 4.75 1.13 8.73
N LYS A 167 3.43 1.13 8.90
CA LYS A 167 2.75 0.23 9.84
C LYS A 167 2.88 -1.23 9.43
N LYS A 168 2.89 -1.53 8.13
CA LYS A 168 3.06 -2.88 7.60
C LYS A 168 4.52 -3.33 7.65
N GLU A 169 5.44 -2.43 7.34
CA GLU A 169 6.90 -2.63 7.47
C GLU A 169 7.25 -3.00 8.92
N HIS A 170 6.89 -2.16 9.89
CA HIS A 170 7.19 -2.41 11.31
C HIS A 170 6.61 -3.72 11.80
N LYS A 171 5.35 -4.03 11.46
CA LYS A 171 4.72 -5.32 11.79
C LYS A 171 5.49 -6.52 11.25
N LYS A 172 6.12 -6.41 10.08
CA LYS A 172 6.94 -7.48 9.51
C LYS A 172 8.29 -7.57 10.20
N MET A 173 8.94 -6.45 10.49
CA MET A 173 10.16 -6.43 11.28
C MET A 173 9.95 -7.13 12.63
N ASP A 174 8.91 -6.74 13.36
CA ASP A 174 8.57 -7.34 14.66
C ASP A 174 8.26 -8.84 14.54
N LYS A 175 7.50 -9.23 13.51
CA LYS A 175 7.13 -10.63 13.26
C LYS A 175 8.36 -11.51 13.02
N TYR A 176 9.34 -11.03 12.27
CA TYR A 176 10.49 -11.84 11.84
C TYR A 176 11.76 -11.60 12.66
N GLN A 177 11.73 -10.73 13.67
CA GLN A 177 12.89 -10.42 14.51
C GLN A 177 13.49 -11.67 15.18
N GLY A 178 12.67 -12.52 15.79
CA GLY A 178 13.16 -13.75 16.44
C GLY A 178 13.79 -14.74 15.45
N LEU A 179 13.24 -14.85 14.24
CA LEU A 179 13.82 -15.69 13.18
C LEU A 179 15.17 -15.14 12.70
N LYS A 180 15.27 -13.81 12.56
CA LYS A 180 16.52 -13.14 12.18
C LYS A 180 17.63 -13.43 13.19
N GLU A 181 17.37 -13.24 14.48
CA GLU A 181 18.35 -13.47 15.55
C GLU A 181 18.85 -14.93 15.58
N GLU A 182 17.95 -15.89 15.38
CA GLU A 182 18.30 -17.30 15.38
C GLU A 182 19.13 -17.69 14.15
N GLN A 183 18.83 -17.14 12.97
CA GLN A 183 19.65 -17.35 11.77
C GLN A 183 21.06 -16.75 11.92
N GLU A 184 21.19 -15.55 12.49
CA GLU A 184 22.49 -14.93 12.76
C GLU A 184 23.31 -15.77 13.73
N ARG A 185 22.67 -16.30 14.78
CA ARG A 185 23.31 -17.18 15.77
C ARG A 185 23.80 -18.47 15.13
N MET A 186 22.97 -19.13 14.33
CA MET A 186 23.27 -20.45 13.75
C MET A 186 24.30 -20.38 12.64
N TRP A 187 24.15 -19.44 11.71
CA TRP A 187 24.96 -19.42 10.49
C TRP A 187 26.13 -18.43 10.56
N LYS A 188 26.28 -17.68 11.67
CA LYS A 188 27.33 -16.66 11.88
C LYS A 188 27.42 -15.62 10.76
N VAL A 189 26.35 -15.47 9.99
CA VAL A 189 26.20 -14.43 8.97
C VAL A 189 25.42 -13.28 9.60
N LYS A 190 25.82 -12.03 9.31
CA LYS A 190 24.95 -10.89 9.61
C LYS A 190 23.78 -10.94 8.64
N ALA A 191 22.57 -11.06 9.16
CA ALA A 191 21.38 -10.95 8.33
C ALA A 191 21.18 -9.46 8.01
N VAL A 192 21.22 -9.13 6.72
CA VAL A 192 21.02 -7.77 6.21
C VAL A 192 19.60 -7.33 6.54
#